data_AF-A0A0K8THP8-F1
#
_entry.id   AF-A0A0K8THP8-F1
#
_cell.length_a   1.000
_cell.length_b   1.000
_cell.length_c   1.000
_cell.angle_alpha   90.00
_cell.angle_beta   90.00
_cell.angle_gamma   90.00
#
_symmetry.space_group_name_H-M   'P 1'
#
loop_
_entity.id
_entity.type
_entity.pdbx_description
1 polymer ?
#
loop_
_entity_poly.entity_id
_entity_poly.type
_entity_poly.pdbx_seq_one_letter_code
_entity_poly.pdbx_strand_id
1 'polypeptide(L)'
;AETNISRALTKLGAHLNMSNLVVSPDYKEKFLIADSMFKHQPVFDPISRKVVPLTPLPEGATGPDLEVLPPETSYQLALGNLDPFTLKRFDSWDPDSDTVKNYRTNGWNKGGHSANSMWSKSFVKPKPIQPLDRRKVDPTTTQGKVVVHSVPALQDRINTSIPAKKKPEEELEELREIFKIRSP
;
A
#
# COMPACT_ATOMS: atom_id res chain seq x y z
N ALA A 1 -36.37 -3.42 17.31
CA ALA A 1 -35.27 -2.43 17.28
C ALA A 1 -35.68 -1.27 16.39
N GLU A 2 -35.39 -0.03 16.77
CA GLU A 2 -35.76 1.17 16.01
C GLU A 2 -34.84 1.30 14.77
N THR A 3 -35.39 1.34 13.55
CA THR A 3 -34.61 1.34 12.29
C THR A 3 -34.19 2.73 11.81
N ASN A 4 -34.87 3.79 12.27
CA ASN A 4 -34.53 5.17 11.92
C ASN A 4 -33.56 5.76 12.97
N ILE A 5 -32.33 6.04 12.54
CA ILE A 5 -31.26 6.49 13.43
C ILE A 5 -31.57 7.81 14.13
N SER A 6 -32.24 8.76 13.46
CA SER A 6 -32.61 10.05 14.06
C SER A 6 -33.62 9.89 15.20
N ARG A 7 -34.54 8.93 15.08
CA ARG A 7 -35.48 8.56 16.15
C ARG A 7 -34.77 7.84 17.30
N ALA A 8 -33.88 6.90 16.97
CA ALA A 8 -33.09 6.19 17.96
C ALA A 8 -32.22 7.15 18.81
N LEU A 9 -31.56 8.12 18.17
CA LEU A 9 -30.79 9.18 18.85
C LEU A 9 -31.66 10.04 19.76
N THR A 10 -32.92 10.30 19.38
CA THR A 10 -33.85 11.08 20.21
C THR A 10 -34.24 10.33 21.48
N LYS A 11 -34.36 9.00 21.42
CA LYS A 11 -34.73 8.14 22.56
C LYS A 11 -33.52 7.57 23.31
N LEU A 12 -32.30 8.01 22.97
CA LEU A 12 -31.06 7.42 23.47
C LEU A 12 -30.96 7.48 25.00
N GLY A 13 -31.35 8.59 25.63
CA GLY A 13 -31.43 8.70 27.09
C GLY A 13 -32.38 7.68 27.74
N ALA A 14 -33.54 7.43 27.13
CA ALA A 14 -34.49 6.42 27.60
C ALA A 14 -33.92 4.99 27.45
N HIS A 15 -33.22 4.70 26.36
CA HIS A 15 -32.58 3.40 26.15
C HIS A 15 -31.42 3.12 27.12
N LEU A 16 -30.76 4.17 27.64
CA LEU A 16 -29.66 4.05 28.59
C LEU A 16 -30.07 4.27 30.05
N ASN A 17 -31.36 4.46 30.35
CA ASN A 17 -31.85 4.88 31.67
C ASN A 17 -31.18 6.16 32.20
N MET A 18 -30.84 7.08 31.30
CA MET A 18 -30.24 8.39 31.59
C MET A 18 -31.20 9.51 31.20
N SER A 19 -32.10 9.89 32.11
CA SER A 19 -33.12 10.91 31.87
C SER A 19 -32.57 12.31 31.57
N ASN A 20 -31.37 12.62 32.07
CA ASN A 20 -30.72 13.92 31.88
C ASN A 20 -29.96 14.02 30.54
N LEU A 21 -29.85 12.94 29.77
CA LEU A 21 -29.13 12.91 28.51
C LEU A 21 -30.00 13.48 27.39
N VAL A 22 -29.71 14.72 27.00
CA VAL A 22 -30.39 15.42 25.90
C VAL A 22 -29.50 15.40 24.66
N VAL A 23 -29.97 14.77 23.60
CA VAL A 23 -29.29 14.78 22.29
C VAL A 23 -29.78 15.99 21.50
N SER A 24 -28.89 16.98 21.32
CA SER A 24 -29.21 18.22 20.61
C SER A 24 -29.52 17.96 19.12
N PRO A 25 -30.26 18.86 18.46
CA PRO A 25 -30.48 18.79 17.01
C PRO A 25 -29.17 18.81 16.21
N ASP A 26 -28.24 19.71 16.58
CA ASP A 26 -26.91 19.84 15.97
C ASP A 26 -26.09 18.54 16.05
N TYR A 27 -26.15 17.82 17.18
CA TYR A 27 -25.49 16.53 17.31
C TYR A 27 -26.07 15.50 16.32
N LYS A 28 -27.39 15.45 16.16
CA LYS A 28 -28.03 14.50 15.23
C LYS A 28 -27.64 14.79 13.78
N GLU A 29 -27.56 16.06 13.41
CA GLU A 29 -27.09 16.47 12.08
C GLU A 29 -25.65 16.05 11.84
N LYS A 30 -24.74 16.39 12.75
CA LYS A 30 -23.32 15.98 12.68
C LYS A 30 -23.14 14.47 12.67
N PHE A 31 -23.98 13.74 13.41
CA PHE A 31 -23.99 12.28 13.39
C PHE A 31 -24.31 11.74 11.99
N LEU A 32 -25.32 12.29 11.31
CA LEU A 32 -25.67 11.88 9.96
C LEU A 32 -24.57 12.21 8.94
N ILE A 33 -23.93 13.38 9.08
CA ILE A 33 -22.76 13.74 8.27
C ILE A 33 -21.63 12.74 8.49
N ALA A 34 -21.33 12.40 9.74
CA ALA A 34 -20.31 11.42 10.09
C ALA A 34 -20.63 10.02 9.55
N ASP A 35 -21.86 9.55 9.69
CA ASP A 35 -22.31 8.26 9.14
C ASP A 35 -22.16 8.22 7.61
N SER A 36 -22.51 9.31 6.92
CA SER A 36 -22.30 9.46 5.48
C SER A 36 -20.81 9.44 5.11
N MET A 37 -19.97 10.16 5.86
CA MET A 37 -18.52 10.18 5.68
C MET A 37 -17.89 8.79 5.82
N PHE A 38 -18.27 8.02 6.84
CA PHE A 38 -17.75 6.67 7.02
C PHE A 38 -18.05 5.75 5.84
N LYS A 39 -19.23 5.89 5.23
CA LYS A 39 -19.67 5.05 4.10
C LYS A 39 -19.12 5.54 2.77
N HIS A 40 -19.15 6.84 2.53
CA HIS A 40 -19.02 7.44 1.20
C HIS A 40 -17.86 8.43 1.10
N GLN A 41 -16.89 8.38 2.03
CA GLN A 41 -15.68 9.21 1.92
C GLN A 41 -15.04 9.09 0.54
N PRO A 42 -14.55 10.19 -0.04
CA PRO A 42 -13.86 10.18 -1.32
C PRO A 42 -12.51 9.44 -1.19
N VAL A 43 -12.27 8.51 -2.09
CA VAL A 43 -11.03 7.73 -2.19
C VAL A 43 -10.53 7.76 -3.63
N PHE A 44 -9.22 7.63 -3.84
CA PHE A 44 -8.67 7.52 -5.18
C PHE A 44 -8.68 6.06 -5.66
N ASP A 45 -9.32 5.78 -6.78
CA ASP A 45 -9.26 4.48 -7.44
C ASP A 45 -8.07 4.43 -8.41
N PRO A 46 -7.02 3.62 -8.15
CA PRO A 46 -5.82 3.56 -8.97
C PRO A 46 -6.08 2.99 -10.38
N ILE A 47 -7.19 2.27 -10.58
CA ILE A 47 -7.52 1.60 -11.84
C ILE A 47 -8.23 2.58 -12.78
N SER A 48 -9.30 3.22 -12.31
CA SER A 48 -9.99 4.25 -13.09
C SER A 48 -9.27 5.61 -13.09
N ARG A 49 -8.27 5.78 -12.20
CA ARG A 49 -7.50 7.02 -11.96
C ARG A 49 -8.37 8.22 -11.63
N LYS A 50 -9.36 8.00 -10.75
CA LYS A 50 -10.35 9.01 -10.37
C LYS A 50 -10.62 8.94 -8.88
N VAL A 51 -11.00 10.09 -8.32
CA VAL A 51 -11.61 10.13 -6.99
C VAL A 51 -13.05 9.61 -7.12
N VAL A 52 -13.38 8.58 -6.33
CA VAL A 52 -14.68 7.92 -6.28
C VAL A 52 -15.09 7.75 -4.81
N PRO A 53 -16.39 7.63 -4.48
CA PRO A 53 -16.79 7.34 -3.12
C PRO A 53 -16.38 5.91 -2.73
N LEU A 54 -16.02 5.70 -1.45
CA LEU A 54 -15.61 4.40 -0.91
C LEU A 54 -16.67 3.31 -1.14
N THR A 55 -17.94 3.65 -0.96
CA THR A 55 -19.08 2.82 -1.36
C THR A 55 -20.01 3.60 -2.29
N PRO A 56 -20.65 2.93 -3.27
CA PRO A 56 -21.58 3.59 -4.18
C PRO A 56 -22.66 4.35 -3.42
N LEU A 57 -22.98 5.55 -3.88
CA LEU A 57 -24.06 6.31 -3.29
C LEU A 57 -25.42 5.69 -3.62
N PRO A 58 -26.37 5.74 -2.69
CA PRO A 58 -27.77 5.44 -2.99
C PRO A 58 -28.31 6.36 -4.08
N GLU A 59 -29.29 5.88 -4.84
CA GLU A 59 -29.95 6.65 -5.89
C GLU A 59 -30.57 7.93 -5.31
N GLY A 60 -30.23 9.09 -5.89
CA GLY A 60 -30.70 10.41 -5.45
C GLY A 60 -30.05 10.95 -4.17
N ALA A 61 -29.09 10.24 -3.56
CA ALA A 61 -28.31 10.77 -2.45
C ALA A 61 -27.15 11.64 -2.96
N THR A 62 -26.82 12.69 -2.21
CA THR A 62 -25.61 13.49 -2.42
C THR A 62 -24.51 12.98 -1.50
N GLY A 63 -23.27 12.97 -2.00
CA GLY A 63 -22.10 12.57 -1.23
C GLY A 63 -21.85 13.54 -0.07
N PRO A 64 -20.93 13.19 0.84
CA PRO A 64 -20.41 14.18 1.76
C PRO A 64 -19.87 15.39 0.98
N ASP A 65 -20.18 16.58 1.47
CA ASP A 65 -19.75 17.84 0.87
C ASP A 65 -18.26 18.05 1.16
N LEU A 66 -17.43 17.57 0.24
CA LEU A 66 -15.99 17.70 0.30
C LEU A 66 -15.47 18.23 -1.03
N GLU A 67 -14.54 19.18 -0.96
CA GLU A 67 -13.89 19.74 -2.13
C GLU A 67 -13.02 18.65 -2.80
N VAL A 68 -13.46 18.22 -3.98
CA VAL A 68 -12.70 17.27 -4.79
C VAL A 68 -11.72 18.07 -5.66
N LEU A 69 -10.43 17.77 -5.50
CA LEU A 69 -9.39 18.37 -6.32
C LEU A 69 -9.58 18.02 -7.82
N PRO A 70 -9.03 18.82 -8.74
CA PRO A 70 -9.04 18.50 -10.17
C PRO A 70 -8.44 17.10 -10.43
N PRO A 71 -8.94 16.34 -11.43
CA PRO A 71 -8.53 14.95 -11.65
C PRO A 71 -7.01 14.73 -11.78
N GLU A 72 -6.31 15.63 -12.48
CA GLU A 72 -4.86 15.54 -12.63
C GLU A 72 -4.13 15.79 -11.31
N THR A 73 -4.56 16.80 -10.55
CA THR A 73 -4.01 17.10 -9.22
C THR A 73 -4.23 15.93 -8.27
N SER A 74 -5.44 15.35 -8.25
CA SER A 74 -5.74 14.15 -7.46
C SER A 74 -4.86 12.96 -7.86
N TYR A 75 -4.62 12.77 -9.15
CA TYR A 75 -3.77 11.70 -9.65
C TYR A 75 -2.32 11.88 -9.21
N GLN A 76 -1.73 13.06 -9.42
CA GLN A 76 -0.36 13.35 -9.01
C GLN A 76 -0.18 13.30 -7.48
N LEU A 77 -1.20 13.71 -6.73
CA LEU A 77 -1.24 13.56 -5.28
C LEU A 77 -1.28 12.08 -4.86
N ALA A 78 -2.10 11.25 -5.53
CA ALA A 78 -2.18 9.82 -5.27
C ALA A 78 -0.88 9.06 -5.62
N LEU A 79 -0.13 9.53 -6.63
CA LEU A 79 1.21 9.02 -6.95
C LEU A 79 2.27 9.46 -5.93
N GLY A 80 1.97 10.43 -5.06
CA GLY A 80 2.94 11.02 -4.13
C GLY A 80 3.89 12.05 -4.77
N ASN A 81 3.57 12.54 -5.97
CA ASN A 81 4.38 13.55 -6.66
C ASN A 81 4.15 14.98 -6.15
N LEU A 82 3.02 15.21 -5.46
CA LEU A 82 2.63 16.50 -4.89
C LEU A 82 2.68 16.49 -3.36
N ASP A 83 3.05 17.63 -2.78
CA ASP A 83 2.92 17.90 -1.34
C ASP A 83 1.43 18.01 -0.96
N PRO A 84 0.96 17.29 0.08
CA PRO A 84 -0.46 17.29 0.47
C PRO A 84 -0.99 18.63 0.99
N PHE A 85 -0.12 19.54 1.44
CA PHE A 85 -0.51 20.86 1.95
C PHE A 85 -0.31 21.96 0.91
N THR A 86 0.84 21.94 0.21
CA THR A 86 1.17 23.02 -0.74
C THR A 86 0.75 22.71 -2.17
N LEU A 87 0.43 21.46 -2.48
CA LEU A 87 0.17 20.93 -3.83
C LEU A 87 1.30 21.20 -4.84
N LYS A 88 2.50 21.54 -4.34
CA LYS A 88 3.69 21.72 -5.16
C LYS A 88 4.29 20.37 -5.51
N ARG A 89 4.77 20.27 -6.75
CA ARG A 89 5.45 19.08 -7.24
C ARG A 89 6.85 18.98 -6.64
N PHE A 90 7.18 17.81 -6.09
CA PHE A 90 8.54 17.49 -5.63
C PHE A 90 9.08 16.17 -6.18
N ASP A 91 8.22 15.30 -6.73
CA ASP A 91 8.63 14.08 -7.42
C ASP A 91 7.97 13.96 -8.81
N SER A 92 8.41 12.97 -9.59
CA SER A 92 8.06 12.77 -11.00
C SER A 92 7.84 11.31 -11.38
N TRP A 93 7.49 10.46 -10.42
CA TRP A 93 7.25 9.05 -10.68
C TRP A 93 6.05 8.85 -11.62
N ASP A 94 6.22 7.97 -12.62
CA ASP A 94 5.18 7.63 -13.60
C ASP A 94 5.09 6.10 -13.76
N PRO A 95 3.94 5.49 -13.39
CA PRO A 95 3.73 4.04 -13.50
C PRO A 95 3.61 3.53 -14.94
N ASP A 96 3.36 4.40 -15.92
CA ASP A 96 3.27 4.03 -17.33
C ASP A 96 4.61 4.21 -18.06
N SER A 97 5.61 4.81 -17.41
CA SER A 97 6.94 4.98 -18.02
C SER A 97 7.69 3.65 -18.12
N ASP A 98 8.38 3.44 -19.25
CA ASP A 98 9.12 2.20 -19.55
C ASP A 98 10.33 1.93 -18.63
N THR A 99 10.65 2.86 -17.73
CA THR A 99 11.86 2.84 -16.90
C THR A 99 11.82 1.79 -15.77
N VAL A 100 10.63 1.29 -15.39
CA VAL A 100 10.43 0.44 -14.20
C VAL A 100 10.61 -1.07 -14.48
N LYS A 101 10.91 -1.48 -15.73
CA LYS A 101 10.95 -2.90 -16.11
C LYS A 101 12.16 -3.69 -15.57
N ASN A 102 13.14 -3.03 -14.94
CA ASN A 102 14.40 -3.64 -14.52
C ASN A 102 14.68 -3.52 -13.01
N TYR A 103 13.67 -3.68 -12.14
CA TYR A 103 13.98 -3.86 -10.72
C TYR A 103 14.68 -5.22 -10.54
N ARG A 104 15.99 -5.19 -10.24
CA ARG A 104 16.76 -6.40 -9.92
C ARG A 104 16.31 -6.90 -8.55
N THR A 105 15.45 -7.91 -8.51
CA THR A 105 15.28 -8.71 -7.29
C THR A 105 16.46 -9.66 -7.15
N ASN A 106 17.12 -9.69 -5.99
CA ASN A 106 18.21 -10.63 -5.66
C ASN A 106 17.75 -12.11 -5.53
N GLY A 107 16.61 -12.47 -6.12
CA GLY A 107 16.04 -13.82 -6.05
C GLY A 107 16.66 -14.76 -7.09
N TRP A 108 16.92 -16.00 -6.70
CA TRP A 108 17.51 -17.07 -7.53
C TRP A 108 16.64 -17.46 -8.76
N ASN A 109 15.38 -17.01 -8.81
CA ASN A 109 14.49 -17.23 -9.92
C ASN A 109 14.46 -16.00 -10.84
N LYS A 110 15.14 -16.09 -12.00
CA LYS A 110 15.07 -15.13 -13.12
C LYS A 110 13.71 -15.15 -13.84
N GLY A 111 12.63 -15.24 -13.10
CA GLY A 111 11.28 -14.99 -13.58
C GLY A 111 10.78 -13.77 -12.83
N GLY A 112 11.31 -12.58 -13.17
CA GLY A 112 10.84 -11.34 -12.58
C GLY A 112 9.33 -11.28 -12.74
N HIS A 113 8.61 -11.20 -11.62
CA HIS A 113 7.18 -11.02 -11.66
C HIS A 113 6.91 -9.65 -12.28
N SER A 114 6.82 -9.56 -13.60
CA SER A 114 6.26 -8.41 -14.32
C SER A 114 4.75 -8.32 -14.05
N ALA A 115 4.35 -8.41 -12.79
CA ALA A 115 3.06 -7.93 -12.34
C ALA A 115 3.14 -6.41 -12.53
N ASN A 116 2.45 -5.94 -13.56
CA ASN A 116 2.27 -4.52 -13.82
C ASN A 116 1.85 -3.83 -12.51
N SER A 117 2.44 -2.67 -12.20
CA SER A 117 2.06 -1.88 -11.01
C SER A 117 0.55 -1.66 -10.98
N MET A 118 -0.10 -1.71 -9.82
CA MET A 118 -1.54 -1.42 -9.69
C MET A 118 -1.91 -0.03 -10.22
N TRP A 119 -0.94 0.87 -10.28
CA TRP A 119 -1.06 2.23 -10.79
C TRP A 119 -0.90 2.34 -12.31
N SER A 120 -0.46 1.29 -13.00
CA SER A 120 -0.27 1.27 -14.45
C SER A 120 -1.59 1.06 -15.20
N LYS A 121 -1.72 1.64 -16.40
CA LYS A 121 -2.91 1.42 -17.26
C LYS A 121 -3.06 -0.05 -17.67
N SER A 122 -1.95 -0.77 -17.78
CA SER A 122 -1.89 -2.18 -18.14
C SER A 122 -2.16 -3.12 -16.95
N PHE A 123 -2.53 -2.61 -15.78
CA PHE A 123 -2.85 -3.45 -14.64
C PHE A 123 -4.14 -4.23 -14.88
N VAL A 124 -4.07 -5.55 -14.72
CA VAL A 124 -5.24 -6.43 -14.73
C VAL A 124 -5.37 -7.02 -13.34
N LYS A 125 -6.53 -6.82 -12.70
CA LYS A 125 -6.84 -7.42 -11.40
C LYS A 125 -6.62 -8.94 -11.48
N PRO A 126 -5.75 -9.53 -10.64
CA PRO A 126 -5.56 -10.97 -10.63
C PRO A 126 -6.88 -11.64 -10.25
N LYS A 127 -7.14 -12.81 -10.84
CA LYS A 127 -8.28 -13.62 -10.43
C LYS A 127 -8.10 -13.99 -8.95
N PRO A 128 -9.15 -13.91 -8.11
CA PRO A 128 -9.05 -14.31 -6.72
C PRO A 128 -8.50 -15.73 -6.67
N ILE A 129 -7.40 -15.90 -5.94
CA ILE A 129 -6.78 -17.21 -5.74
C ILE A 129 -7.82 -18.04 -5.01
N GLN A 130 -8.34 -19.08 -5.66
CA GLN A 130 -9.20 -20.04 -4.98
C GLN A 130 -8.40 -20.60 -3.80
N PRO A 131 -9.00 -20.76 -2.61
CA PRO A 131 -8.31 -21.37 -1.48
C PRO A 131 -7.70 -22.68 -1.96
N LEU A 132 -6.36 -22.78 -1.92
CA LEU A 132 -5.68 -24.05 -2.15
C LEU A 132 -6.29 -25.05 -1.18
N ASP A 133 -6.81 -26.17 -1.70
CA ASP A 133 -7.28 -27.26 -0.87
C ASP A 133 -6.07 -27.81 -0.09
N ARG A 134 -5.86 -27.30 1.14
CA ARG A 134 -4.74 -27.66 2.01
C ARG A 134 -4.69 -29.16 2.33
N ARG A 135 -5.74 -29.92 1.99
CA ARG A 135 -5.83 -31.36 2.24
C ARG A 135 -5.04 -32.22 1.25
N LYS A 136 -4.58 -31.65 0.12
CA LYS A 136 -3.67 -32.32 -0.83
C LYS A 136 -2.27 -31.72 -0.77
N VAL A 137 -1.63 -31.80 0.39
CA VAL A 137 -0.17 -31.69 0.45
C VAL A 137 0.34 -33.11 0.46
N ASP A 138 0.86 -33.59 -0.66
CA ASP A 138 1.68 -34.80 -0.65
C ASP A 138 2.99 -34.44 0.07
N PRO A 139 3.25 -34.96 1.28
CA PRO A 139 4.50 -34.66 1.94
C PRO A 139 5.63 -35.28 1.11
N THR A 140 6.51 -34.43 0.57
CA THR A 140 7.75 -34.90 -0.03
C THR A 140 8.60 -35.52 1.08
N THR A 141 8.48 -36.83 1.28
CA THR A 141 9.33 -37.53 2.25
C THR A 141 10.79 -37.48 1.80
N THR A 142 11.66 -37.16 2.74
CA THR A 142 13.12 -37.24 2.59
C THR A 142 13.66 -38.60 3.04
N GLN A 143 12.81 -39.50 3.53
CA GLN A 143 13.24 -40.86 3.90
C GLN A 143 13.84 -41.57 2.68
N GLY A 144 15.12 -41.96 2.80
CA GLY A 144 15.86 -42.67 1.76
C GLY A 144 16.52 -41.79 0.69
N LYS A 145 16.32 -40.47 0.69
CA LYS A 145 17.00 -39.56 -0.24
C LYS A 145 18.31 -39.07 0.35
N VAL A 146 19.41 -39.70 -0.05
CA VAL A 146 20.77 -39.22 0.24
C VAL A 146 21.24 -38.38 -0.93
N VAL A 147 21.50 -37.09 -0.70
CA VAL A 147 22.11 -36.21 -1.71
C VAL A 147 23.55 -35.96 -1.27
N VAL A 148 24.50 -36.47 -2.05
CA VAL A 148 25.93 -36.23 -1.81
C VAL A 148 26.33 -35.00 -2.62
N HIS A 149 26.66 -33.91 -1.93
CA HIS A 149 27.19 -32.70 -2.55
C HIS A 149 28.72 -32.73 -2.51
N SER A 150 29.35 -32.48 -3.66
CA SER A 150 30.81 -32.32 -3.76
C SER A 150 31.25 -31.02 -3.09
N VAL A 151 31.99 -31.13 -1.99
CA VAL A 151 32.43 -30.01 -1.13
C VAL A 151 33.39 -29.02 -1.81
N PRO A 152 34.34 -29.43 -2.70
CA PRO A 152 35.23 -28.49 -3.37
C PRO A 152 34.50 -27.38 -4.14
N ALA A 153 33.41 -27.75 -4.84
CA ALA A 153 32.60 -26.82 -5.61
C ALA A 153 31.79 -25.83 -4.74
N LEU A 154 31.55 -26.16 -3.46
CA LEU A 154 30.89 -25.25 -2.51
C LEU A 154 31.88 -24.27 -1.89
N GLN A 155 33.10 -24.73 -1.58
CA GLN A 155 34.15 -23.87 -1.05
C GLN A 155 34.55 -22.77 -2.04
N ASP A 156 34.68 -23.10 -3.32
CA ASP A 156 35.00 -22.10 -4.36
C ASP A 156 33.90 -21.03 -4.49
N ARG A 157 32.63 -21.41 -4.35
CA ARG A 157 31.48 -20.47 -4.40
C ARG A 157 31.39 -19.59 -3.16
N ILE A 158 31.72 -20.12 -1.99
CA ILE A 158 31.77 -19.35 -0.74
C ILE A 158 32.91 -18.34 -0.81
N ASN A 159 34.09 -18.78 -1.23
CA ASN A 159 35.29 -17.94 -1.32
C ASN A 159 35.16 -16.84 -2.39
N THR A 160 34.44 -17.08 -3.49
CA THR A 160 34.17 -16.05 -4.53
C THR A 160 33.02 -15.10 -4.18
N SER A 161 32.14 -15.49 -3.25
CA SER A 161 30.99 -14.67 -2.82
C SER A 161 31.31 -13.68 -1.70
N ILE A 162 32.40 -13.91 -0.96
CA ILE A 162 32.87 -12.99 0.07
C ILE A 162 33.79 -11.97 -0.61
N PRO A 163 33.37 -10.69 -0.76
CA PRO A 163 34.29 -9.68 -1.27
C PRO A 163 35.51 -9.62 -0.35
N ALA A 164 36.71 -9.63 -0.91
CA ALA A 164 37.93 -9.45 -0.15
C ALA A 164 37.76 -8.18 0.69
N LYS A 165 37.85 -8.30 2.03
CA LYS A 165 37.84 -7.14 2.91
C LYS A 165 39.02 -6.26 2.49
N LYS A 166 38.74 -5.05 2.02
CA LYS A 166 39.77 -4.06 1.74
C LYS A 166 40.56 -3.81 3.02
N LYS A 167 41.84 -3.46 2.88
CA LYS A 167 42.60 -3.07 4.08
C LYS A 167 41.91 -1.86 4.71
N PRO A 168 41.87 -1.76 6.05
CA PRO A 168 41.15 -0.67 6.72
C PRO A 168 41.65 0.73 6.32
N GLU A 169 42.92 0.82 5.90
CA GLU A 169 43.54 2.03 5.36
C GLU A 169 42.94 2.44 4.00
N GLU A 170 42.69 1.49 3.10
CA GLU A 170 42.08 1.74 1.79
C GLU A 170 40.60 2.13 1.92
N GLU A 171 39.85 1.52 2.85
CA GLU A 171 38.48 1.94 3.17
C GLU A 171 38.42 3.36 3.74
N LEU A 172 39.39 3.72 4.58
CA LEU A 172 39.51 5.07 5.15
C LEU A 172 39.80 6.11 4.07
N GLU A 173 40.69 5.81 3.12
CA GLU A 173 41.02 6.70 2.00
C GLU A 173 39.79 6.92 1.09
N GLU A 174 39.06 5.85 0.75
CA GLU A 174 37.84 5.94 -0.06
C GLU A 174 36.76 6.78 0.63
N LEU A 175 36.58 6.60 1.93
CA LEU A 175 35.62 7.40 2.70
C LEU A 175 36.05 8.87 2.79
N ARG A 176 37.34 9.16 2.93
CA ARG A 176 37.86 10.54 2.92
C ARG A 176 37.60 11.23 1.58
N GLU A 177 37.78 10.52 0.47
CA GLU A 177 37.49 11.03 -0.87
C GLU A 177 35.99 11.26 -1.09
N ILE A 178 35.13 10.30 -0.73
CA ILE A 178 33.67 10.41 -0.88
C ILE A 178 33.12 11.59 -0.09
N PHE A 179 33.57 11.75 1.15
CA PHE A 179 33.08 12.80 2.05
C PHE A 179 33.92 14.09 2.01
N LYS A 180 34.91 14.17 1.10
CA LYS A 180 35.80 15.34 0.90
C LYS A 180 36.45 15.82 2.21
N ILE A 181 36.83 14.90 3.07
CA ILE A 181 37.47 15.20 4.36
C ILE A 181 38.97 15.39 4.09
N ARG A 182 39.48 16.60 4.27
CA ARG A 182 40.93 16.86 4.18
C ARG A 182 41.66 16.19 5.34
N SER A 183 42.70 15.41 5.02
CA SER A 183 43.65 14.93 6.01
C SER A 183 44.30 16.10 6.77
N PRO A 184 44.53 15.99 8.09
CA PRO A 184 45.31 16.96 8.84
C PRO A 184 46.77 17.02 8.37
#